data_AF-A0A9W6KMF8-F1
#
_entry.id   AF-A0A9W6KMF8-F1
#
_cell.length_a   1.000
_cell.length_b   1.000
_cell.length_c   1.000
_cell.angle_alpha   90.00
_cell.angle_beta   90.00
_cell.angle_gamma   90.00
#
_symmetry.space_group_name_H-M   'P 1'
#
loop_
_entity.id
_entity.type
_entity.pdbx_description
1 polymer ?
#
loop_
_entity_poly.entity_id
_entity_poly.type
_entity_poly.pdbx_seq_one_letter_code
_entity_poly.pdbx_strand_id
1 'polypeptide(L)'
;MTTPLPVDDRNAAFSAERRRQLGAAADRRAGIDARISAGTLVPIGGGRYRVNDPGSVDDGEVWTLTGGQVLPQHGLDTTTGAAALYTRVPAWHELGTVIPAGVSDIDTVLAAARIDFEVARRPVLYRNTQTGPALVVPDRFVTVRQDTEAGLGVVGARYTVFQNREIFGFLQDLVADHDVVWESAGALRGGRRVFVCLRLPQTVTIDAAGISDQIVPYIAAINSHDGTSQAEVVVTPWRIECGNTERFAVRDAVTRWGVRHTRNALDRVAEARRTLGLSVQYFTAFAAEEETLARTDLAIGEFEQLLEQLWPAPEDGAPARVVNRHTRRRDQLHHLYAANSGRLGATAYAAERAITEYADWHQPIRPTGSLRGRDLAARATAVLDGSNDDLKARAHRQLQALTRR
;
A
#
# COMPACT_ATOMS: atom_id res chain seq x y z
N MET A 1 -59.86 -28.87 3.11
CA MET A 1 -59.25 -27.96 2.12
C MET A 1 -57.79 -27.77 2.50
N THR A 2 -56.91 -28.57 1.92
CA THR A 2 -55.46 -28.51 2.11
C THR A 2 -54.90 -27.44 1.18
N THR A 3 -54.47 -26.30 1.72
CA THR A 3 -53.75 -25.28 0.96
C THR A 3 -52.37 -25.85 0.60
N PRO A 4 -52.01 -25.96 -0.69
CA PRO A 4 -50.67 -26.41 -1.05
C PRO A 4 -49.67 -25.33 -0.62
N LEU A 5 -48.57 -25.75 0.03
CA LEU A 5 -47.43 -24.89 0.31
C LEU A 5 -46.87 -24.34 -1.02
N PRO A 6 -46.49 -23.06 -1.09
CA PRO A 6 -45.93 -22.49 -2.31
C PRO A 6 -44.67 -23.27 -2.69
N VAL A 7 -44.68 -23.83 -3.91
CA VAL A 7 -43.48 -24.44 -4.50
C VAL A 7 -42.52 -23.29 -4.79
N ASP A 8 -41.58 -23.06 -3.89
CA ASP A 8 -40.43 -22.19 -4.16
C ASP A 8 -39.72 -22.75 -5.39
N ASP A 9 -39.87 -22.07 -6.54
CA ASP A 9 -39.23 -22.46 -7.79
C ASP A 9 -37.71 -22.18 -7.68
N ARG A 10 -37.02 -23.13 -7.05
CA ARG A 10 -35.57 -23.16 -6.92
C ARG A 10 -34.86 -23.09 -8.29
N ASN A 11 -35.51 -23.49 -9.38
CA ASN A 11 -34.97 -23.38 -10.74
C ASN A 11 -35.03 -21.94 -11.27
N ALA A 12 -36.09 -21.18 -10.96
CA ALA A 12 -36.17 -19.76 -11.30
C ALA A 12 -35.13 -18.93 -10.53
N ALA A 13 -34.94 -19.22 -9.24
CA ALA A 13 -33.92 -18.57 -8.41
C ALA A 13 -32.48 -18.88 -8.92
N PHE A 14 -32.20 -20.16 -9.23
CA PHE A 14 -30.92 -20.58 -9.82
C PHE A 14 -30.69 -19.97 -11.20
N SER A 15 -31.72 -19.89 -12.05
CA SER A 15 -31.62 -19.30 -13.39
C SER A 15 -31.46 -17.79 -13.36
N ALA A 16 -32.08 -17.11 -12.39
CA ALA A 16 -31.87 -15.69 -12.14
C ALA A 16 -30.43 -15.42 -11.65
N GLU A 17 -29.93 -16.24 -10.73
CA GLU A 17 -28.55 -16.16 -10.24
C GLU A 17 -27.54 -16.41 -11.36
N ARG A 18 -27.74 -17.46 -12.16
CA ARG A 18 -26.88 -17.75 -13.32
C ARG A 18 -26.88 -16.61 -14.34
N ARG A 19 -28.02 -15.97 -14.61
CA ARG A 19 -28.10 -14.77 -15.48
C ARG A 19 -27.35 -13.58 -14.89
N ARG A 20 -27.44 -13.34 -13.58
CA ARG A 20 -26.65 -12.30 -12.89
C ARG A 20 -25.15 -12.57 -13.01
N GLN A 21 -24.72 -13.80 -12.79
CA GLN A 21 -23.31 -14.20 -12.90
C GLN A 21 -22.77 -14.02 -14.32
N LEU A 22 -23.54 -14.42 -15.34
CA LEU A 22 -23.19 -14.22 -16.74
C LEU A 22 -23.13 -12.73 -17.13
N GLY A 23 -24.11 -11.92 -16.69
CA GLY A 23 -24.10 -10.48 -16.90
C GLY A 23 -22.89 -9.80 -16.27
N ALA A 24 -22.59 -10.14 -15.01
CA ALA A 24 -21.41 -9.63 -14.32
C ALA A 24 -20.09 -10.05 -14.99
N ALA A 25 -20.04 -11.26 -15.58
CA ALA A 25 -18.88 -11.70 -16.36
C ALA A 25 -18.72 -10.91 -17.68
N ALA A 26 -19.83 -10.65 -18.37
CA ALA A 26 -19.84 -9.83 -19.58
C ALA A 26 -19.41 -8.39 -19.30
N ASP A 27 -19.92 -7.77 -18.23
CA ASP A 27 -19.53 -6.41 -17.82
C ASP A 27 -18.04 -6.31 -17.48
N ARG A 28 -17.49 -7.32 -16.79
CA ARG A 28 -16.05 -7.40 -16.51
C ARG A 28 -15.23 -7.48 -17.79
N ARG A 29 -15.68 -8.31 -18.75
CA ARG A 29 -15.01 -8.46 -20.04
C ARG A 29 -15.04 -7.15 -20.82
N ALA A 30 -16.19 -6.50 -20.90
CA ALA A 30 -16.34 -5.19 -21.53
C ALA A 30 -15.45 -4.12 -20.89
N GLY A 31 -15.30 -4.13 -19.56
CA GLY A 31 -14.40 -3.21 -18.86
C GLY A 31 -12.92 -3.44 -19.19
N ILE A 32 -12.49 -4.70 -19.33
CA ILE A 32 -11.14 -5.05 -19.79
C ILE A 32 -10.93 -4.61 -21.24
N ASP A 33 -11.87 -4.93 -22.13
CA ASP A 33 -11.79 -4.60 -23.54
C ASP A 33 -11.78 -3.07 -23.76
N ALA A 34 -12.51 -2.31 -22.92
CA ALA A 34 -12.46 -0.85 -22.93
C ALA A 34 -11.08 -0.31 -22.54
N ARG A 35 -10.44 -0.88 -21.51
CA ARG A 35 -9.07 -0.49 -21.12
C ARG A 35 -8.02 -0.86 -22.17
N ILE A 36 -8.18 -2.02 -22.81
CA ILE A 36 -7.33 -2.40 -23.95
C ILE A 36 -7.51 -1.41 -25.10
N SER A 37 -8.76 -1.06 -25.43
CA SER A 37 -9.08 -0.10 -26.49
C SER A 37 -8.54 1.30 -26.19
N ALA A 38 -8.55 1.70 -24.92
CA ALA A 38 -7.98 2.97 -24.45
C ALA A 38 -6.44 2.96 -24.35
N GLY A 39 -5.79 1.81 -24.57
CA GLY A 39 -4.33 1.67 -24.43
C GLY A 39 -3.84 1.68 -22.98
N THR A 40 -4.75 1.67 -22.00
CA THR A 40 -4.42 1.66 -20.56
C THR A 40 -4.17 0.26 -20.00
N LEU A 41 -4.37 -0.77 -20.83
CA LEU A 41 -4.05 -2.16 -20.53
C LEU A 41 -3.55 -2.86 -21.80
N VAL A 42 -2.29 -3.27 -21.82
CA VAL A 42 -1.62 -3.82 -23.01
C VAL A 42 -1.46 -5.34 -22.86
N PRO A 43 -2.06 -6.18 -23.74
CA PRO A 43 -1.88 -7.63 -23.69
C PRO A 43 -0.41 -8.02 -23.94
N ILE A 44 0.14 -8.91 -23.10
CA ILE A 44 1.53 -9.41 -23.24
C ILE A 44 1.61 -10.94 -23.36
N GLY A 45 0.47 -11.61 -23.57
CA GLY A 45 0.37 -13.05 -23.82
C GLY A 45 0.21 -13.92 -22.56
N GLY A 46 -0.38 -15.10 -22.74
CA GLY A 46 -0.59 -16.07 -21.64
C GLY A 46 -1.59 -15.61 -20.57
N GLY A 47 -2.62 -14.84 -20.97
CA GLY A 47 -3.58 -14.24 -20.03
C GLY A 47 -3.01 -13.08 -19.20
N ARG A 48 -1.82 -12.58 -19.56
CA ARG A 48 -1.17 -11.45 -18.87
C ARG A 48 -1.31 -10.15 -19.64
N TYR A 49 -1.38 -9.06 -18.88
CA TYR A 49 -1.60 -7.71 -19.38
C TYR A 49 -0.72 -6.74 -18.60
N ARG A 50 -0.04 -5.83 -19.29
CA ARG A 50 0.70 -4.72 -18.68
C ARG A 50 -0.23 -3.52 -18.52
N VAL A 51 -0.37 -2.98 -17.32
CA VAL A 51 -1.05 -1.71 -17.09
C VAL A 51 -0.18 -0.58 -17.66
N ASN A 52 -0.81 0.31 -18.41
CA ASN A 52 -0.17 1.46 -19.06
C ASN A 52 -1.04 2.71 -18.84
N ASP A 53 -1.26 3.02 -17.57
CA ASP A 53 -2.16 4.05 -17.10
C ASP A 53 -1.41 4.93 -16.10
N PRO A 54 -0.78 6.02 -16.55
CA PRO A 54 0.03 6.87 -15.68
C PRO A 54 -0.73 7.49 -14.50
N GLY A 55 -2.06 7.52 -14.54
CA GLY A 55 -2.92 7.98 -13.45
C GLY A 55 -3.27 6.88 -12.44
N SER A 56 -2.90 5.63 -12.71
CA SER A 56 -3.18 4.47 -11.87
C SER A 56 -2.03 4.14 -10.92
N VAL A 57 -2.36 3.73 -9.70
CA VAL A 57 -1.41 3.14 -8.73
C VAL A 57 -0.80 1.80 -9.21
N ASP A 58 -1.40 1.21 -10.23
CA ASP A 58 -0.95 -0.03 -10.86
C ASP A 58 -0.15 0.21 -12.15
N ASP A 59 0.23 1.44 -12.49
CA ASP A 59 0.97 1.71 -13.73
C ASP A 59 2.25 0.85 -13.85
N GLY A 60 2.48 0.27 -15.03
CA GLY A 60 3.59 -0.63 -15.31
C GLY A 60 3.44 -2.07 -14.77
N GLU A 61 2.45 -2.34 -13.91
CA GLU A 61 2.24 -3.68 -13.34
C GLU A 61 1.76 -4.69 -14.38
N VAL A 62 2.02 -5.97 -14.09
CA VAL A 62 1.54 -7.08 -14.91
C VAL A 62 0.40 -7.78 -14.19
N TRP A 63 -0.79 -7.70 -14.77
CA TRP A 63 -1.97 -8.40 -14.30
C TRP A 63 -2.11 -9.73 -15.02
N THR A 64 -2.39 -10.80 -14.28
CA THR A 64 -2.92 -12.03 -14.87
C THR A 64 -4.43 -12.02 -14.73
N LEU A 65 -5.13 -12.21 -15.84
CA LEU A 65 -6.58 -12.30 -15.86
C LEU A 65 -7.02 -13.76 -16.02
N THR A 66 -7.97 -14.20 -15.20
CA THR A 66 -8.68 -15.48 -15.37
C THR A 66 -10.17 -15.25 -15.31
N GLY A 67 -10.92 -15.69 -16.33
CA GLY A 67 -12.38 -15.47 -16.39
C GLY A 67 -12.79 -13.99 -16.37
N GLY A 68 -11.93 -13.09 -16.85
CA GLY A 68 -12.16 -11.64 -16.80
C GLY A 68 -11.98 -11.03 -15.40
N GLN A 69 -11.33 -11.72 -14.48
CA GLN A 69 -10.96 -11.23 -13.16
C GLN A 69 -9.45 -11.14 -13.02
N VAL A 70 -8.96 -10.08 -12.37
CA VAL A 70 -7.57 -9.97 -11.95
C VAL A 70 -7.33 -11.02 -10.87
N LEU A 71 -6.38 -11.93 -11.13
CA LEU A 71 -5.88 -12.85 -10.12
C LEU A 71 -5.08 -12.04 -9.10
N PRO A 72 -5.39 -12.15 -7.79
CA PRO A 72 -4.57 -11.55 -6.76
C PRO A 72 -3.14 -12.10 -6.86
N GLN A 73 -2.15 -11.20 -6.87
CA GLN A 73 -0.75 -11.60 -6.87
C GLN A 73 -0.04 -10.86 -5.75
N HIS A 74 0.75 -11.61 -4.98
CA HIS A 74 1.64 -11.06 -3.96
C HIS A 74 2.79 -10.24 -4.57
N GLY A 75 3.15 -10.47 -5.85
CA GLY A 75 4.23 -9.77 -6.53
C GLY A 75 5.65 -10.15 -6.07
N LEU A 76 5.77 -10.95 -5.00
CA LEU A 76 7.01 -11.61 -4.59
C LEU A 76 7.65 -12.41 -5.72
N ASP A 77 8.97 -12.35 -5.74
CA ASP A 77 9.79 -13.17 -6.59
C ASP A 77 9.74 -14.65 -6.16
N THR A 78 9.45 -15.52 -7.12
CA THR A 78 9.39 -16.99 -6.95
C THR A 78 10.33 -17.71 -7.93
N THR A 79 11.23 -16.97 -8.60
CA THR A 79 12.08 -17.50 -9.67
C THR A 79 13.03 -18.61 -9.21
N THR A 80 13.34 -18.67 -7.92
CA THR A 80 14.16 -19.72 -7.30
C THR A 80 13.33 -20.88 -6.73
N GLY A 81 12.05 -21.01 -7.13
CA GLY A 81 11.16 -22.11 -6.71
C GLY A 81 10.46 -21.92 -5.35
N ALA A 82 10.76 -20.84 -4.64
CA ALA A 82 10.09 -20.44 -3.40
C ALA A 82 9.96 -18.92 -3.35
N ALA A 83 8.97 -18.41 -2.62
CA ALA A 83 8.79 -16.97 -2.45
C ALA A 83 9.97 -16.35 -1.68
N ALA A 84 10.59 -15.33 -2.28
CA ALA A 84 11.65 -14.54 -1.69
C ALA A 84 11.07 -13.54 -0.68
N LEU A 85 10.80 -14.02 0.53
CA LEU A 85 10.28 -13.24 1.64
C LEU A 85 10.77 -13.80 2.97
N TYR A 86 11.23 -12.90 3.83
CA TYR A 86 11.43 -13.08 5.27
C TYR A 86 10.41 -12.20 6.01
N THR A 87 9.82 -12.72 7.08
CA THR A 87 9.02 -11.91 8.01
C THR A 87 9.19 -12.36 9.47
N ARG A 88 8.98 -11.43 10.41
CA ARG A 88 8.92 -11.76 11.84
C ARG A 88 7.56 -12.33 12.26
N VAL A 89 6.48 -11.87 11.61
CA VAL A 89 5.10 -12.33 11.82
C VAL A 89 4.57 -12.88 10.50
N PRO A 90 3.81 -13.99 10.48
CA PRO A 90 3.23 -14.52 9.25
C PRO A 90 2.49 -13.44 8.45
N ALA A 91 2.77 -13.35 7.16
CA ALA A 91 2.00 -12.52 6.24
C ALA A 91 0.64 -13.18 5.94
N TRP A 92 -0.35 -12.40 5.49
CA TRP A 92 -1.70 -12.90 5.22
C TRP A 92 -1.77 -14.05 4.20
N HIS A 93 -0.79 -14.13 3.30
CA HIS A 93 -0.69 -15.16 2.27
C HIS A 93 0.14 -16.39 2.72
N GLU A 94 0.69 -16.37 3.93
CA GLU A 94 1.43 -17.49 4.53
C GLU A 94 2.63 -17.97 3.70
N LEU A 95 3.24 -17.07 2.92
CA LEU A 95 4.43 -17.35 2.10
C LEU A 95 5.70 -16.84 2.79
N GLY A 96 6.84 -17.40 2.41
CA GLY A 96 8.15 -16.96 2.87
C GLY A 96 8.65 -17.69 4.12
N THR A 97 9.75 -17.19 4.66
CA THR A 97 10.42 -17.68 5.86
C THR A 97 10.02 -16.82 7.04
N VAL A 98 9.36 -17.40 8.05
CA VAL A 98 8.98 -16.69 9.27
C VAL A 98 9.99 -16.98 10.38
N ILE A 99 10.61 -15.95 10.96
CA ILE A 99 11.51 -16.09 12.12
C ILE A 99 10.99 -15.18 13.25
N PRO A 100 10.16 -15.72 14.16
CA PRO A 100 9.49 -14.91 15.19
C PRO A 100 10.44 -14.23 16.18
N ALA A 101 11.57 -14.87 16.50
CA ALA A 101 12.60 -14.31 17.37
C ALA A 101 13.35 -13.12 16.73
N GLY A 102 13.10 -12.86 15.44
CA GLY A 102 13.92 -11.99 14.63
C GLY A 102 15.28 -12.61 14.33
N VAL A 103 16.08 -11.86 13.59
CA VAL A 103 17.50 -12.10 13.37
C VAL A 103 18.24 -10.81 13.73
N SER A 104 19.51 -10.87 14.08
CA SER A 104 20.27 -9.66 14.48
C SER A 104 21.11 -9.09 13.35
N ASP A 105 21.63 -9.94 12.48
CA ASP A 105 22.52 -9.56 11.39
C ASP A 105 21.82 -9.51 10.03
N ILE A 106 22.20 -8.52 9.23
CA ILE A 106 21.66 -8.30 7.89
C ILE A 106 21.93 -9.47 6.96
N ASP A 107 23.08 -10.15 7.06
CA ASP A 107 23.43 -11.25 6.14
C ASP A 107 22.45 -12.43 6.28
N THR A 108 22.05 -12.77 7.50
CA THR A 108 21.00 -13.75 7.77
C THR A 108 19.63 -13.29 7.26
N VAL A 109 19.30 -11.99 7.37
CA VAL A 109 18.06 -11.44 6.76
C VAL A 109 18.07 -11.65 5.25
N LEU A 110 19.16 -11.28 4.57
CA LEU A 110 19.26 -11.37 3.12
C LEU A 110 19.15 -12.82 2.65
N ALA A 111 19.81 -13.76 3.33
CA ALA A 111 19.71 -15.18 3.02
C ALA A 111 18.30 -15.74 3.28
N ALA A 112 17.69 -15.43 4.42
CA ALA A 112 16.34 -15.90 4.77
C ALA A 112 15.26 -15.36 3.81
N ALA A 113 15.46 -14.12 3.33
CA ALA A 113 14.62 -13.47 2.33
C ALA A 113 14.94 -13.90 0.89
N ARG A 114 16.04 -14.63 0.66
CA ARG A 114 16.54 -15.05 -0.67
C ARG A 114 16.90 -13.86 -1.58
N ILE A 115 17.51 -12.84 -0.98
CA ILE A 115 17.91 -11.59 -1.64
C ILE A 115 19.41 -11.30 -1.49
N ASP A 116 20.19 -12.28 -1.05
CA ASP A 116 21.65 -12.31 -1.00
C ASP A 116 22.30 -12.51 -2.39
N PHE A 117 21.49 -12.63 -3.45
CA PHE A 117 21.97 -12.72 -4.83
C PHE A 117 22.74 -11.46 -5.27
N GLU A 118 23.75 -11.68 -6.10
CA GLU A 118 24.47 -10.59 -6.76
C GLU A 118 23.86 -10.24 -8.11
N VAL A 119 24.04 -8.97 -8.51
CA VAL A 119 23.68 -8.49 -9.83
C VAL A 119 24.92 -8.04 -10.59
N ALA A 120 25.07 -8.54 -11.81
CA ALA A 120 26.13 -8.17 -12.74
C ALA A 120 25.59 -7.31 -13.89
N ARG A 121 26.45 -6.49 -14.47
CA ARG A 121 26.14 -5.70 -15.66
C ARG A 121 26.79 -6.35 -16.89
N ARG A 122 26.01 -6.68 -17.92
CA ARG A 122 26.51 -7.29 -19.18
C ARG A 122 26.14 -6.43 -20.40
N PRO A 123 26.94 -6.41 -21.48
CA PRO A 123 26.58 -5.66 -22.68
C PRO A 123 25.27 -6.16 -23.32
N VAL A 124 24.44 -5.25 -23.82
CA VAL A 124 23.26 -5.64 -24.61
C VAL A 124 23.71 -6.08 -26.00
N LEU A 125 23.21 -7.22 -26.45
CA LEU A 125 23.48 -7.76 -27.77
C LEU A 125 22.22 -7.69 -28.66
N TYR A 126 22.41 -7.42 -29.95
CA TYR A 126 21.35 -7.45 -30.97
C TYR A 126 21.83 -8.17 -32.23
N ARG A 127 20.90 -8.57 -33.10
CA ARG A 127 21.22 -9.12 -34.42
C ARG A 127 20.45 -8.36 -35.49
N ASN A 128 21.14 -7.93 -36.55
CA ASN A 128 20.51 -7.27 -37.70
C ASN A 128 19.66 -8.24 -38.54
N THR A 129 20.00 -9.52 -38.52
CA THR A 129 19.29 -10.61 -39.22
C THR A 129 19.19 -11.81 -38.30
N GLN A 130 18.20 -12.69 -38.51
CA GLN A 130 18.00 -13.88 -37.67
C GLN A 130 19.25 -14.78 -37.56
N THR A 131 20.09 -14.81 -38.59
CA THR A 131 21.29 -15.66 -38.70
C THR A 131 22.61 -14.90 -38.58
N GLY A 132 22.60 -13.56 -38.59
CA GLY A 132 23.82 -12.73 -38.51
C GLY A 132 24.45 -12.71 -37.11
N PRO A 133 25.72 -12.29 -36.95
CA PRO A 133 26.41 -12.31 -35.67
C PRO A 133 25.77 -11.38 -34.64
N ALA A 134 25.99 -11.66 -33.35
CA ALA A 134 25.58 -10.77 -32.28
C ALA A 134 26.46 -9.52 -32.26
N LEU A 135 25.83 -8.35 -32.30
CA LEU A 135 26.46 -7.03 -32.24
C LEU A 135 26.17 -6.40 -30.88
N VAL A 136 27.10 -5.58 -30.37
CA VAL A 136 26.92 -4.87 -29.09
C VAL A 136 26.20 -3.55 -29.34
N VAL A 137 25.19 -3.24 -28.53
CA VAL A 137 24.60 -1.89 -28.49
C VAL A 137 25.50 -1.00 -27.63
N PRO A 138 26.12 0.06 -28.18
CA PRO A 138 26.98 0.95 -27.40
C PRO A 138 26.22 1.58 -26.21
N ASP A 139 26.90 1.73 -25.09
CA ASP A 139 26.39 2.39 -23.87
C ASP A 139 25.04 1.84 -23.33
N ARG A 140 24.72 0.59 -23.67
CA ARG A 140 23.55 -0.13 -23.16
C ARG A 140 23.98 -1.46 -22.57
N PHE A 141 23.49 -1.70 -21.37
CA PHE A 141 23.81 -2.89 -20.60
C PHE A 141 22.53 -3.53 -20.09
N VAL A 142 22.53 -4.85 -19.94
CA VAL A 142 21.50 -5.58 -19.20
C VAL A 142 22.05 -5.89 -17.82
N THR A 143 21.26 -5.61 -16.79
CA THR A 143 21.52 -6.11 -15.44
C THR A 143 21.05 -7.56 -15.36
N VAL A 144 21.88 -8.42 -14.78
CA VAL A 144 21.66 -9.87 -14.74
C VAL A 144 21.85 -10.35 -13.31
N ARG A 145 20.85 -11.07 -12.81
CA ARG A 145 20.94 -11.76 -11.53
C ARG A 145 21.85 -12.98 -11.67
N GLN A 146 22.88 -13.10 -10.85
CA GLN A 146 23.94 -14.09 -11.06
C GLN A 146 23.55 -15.54 -10.70
N ASP A 147 22.61 -15.73 -9.78
CA ASP A 147 22.15 -17.06 -9.33
C ASP A 147 21.21 -17.76 -10.33
N THR A 148 20.42 -16.99 -11.06
CA THR A 148 19.38 -17.45 -12.00
C THR A 148 19.70 -17.11 -13.45
N GLU A 149 20.77 -16.32 -13.68
CA GLU A 149 21.15 -15.77 -14.99
C GLU A 149 20.04 -14.93 -15.66
N ALA A 150 19.05 -14.50 -14.88
CA ALA A 150 17.89 -13.78 -15.37
C ALA A 150 18.23 -12.31 -15.67
N GLY A 151 17.86 -11.84 -16.86
CA GLY A 151 17.92 -10.43 -17.23
C GLY A 151 16.86 -9.61 -16.49
N LEU A 152 17.30 -8.61 -15.72
CA LEU A 152 16.44 -7.77 -14.88
C LEU A 152 15.97 -6.54 -15.64
N GLY A 153 16.86 -5.77 -16.27
CA GLY A 153 16.49 -4.61 -17.07
C GLY A 153 17.62 -4.06 -17.94
N VAL A 154 17.29 -3.19 -18.89
CA VAL A 154 18.27 -2.52 -19.75
C VAL A 154 18.57 -1.14 -19.20
N VAL A 155 19.84 -0.86 -18.96
CA VAL A 155 20.34 0.36 -18.33
C VAL A 155 21.40 1.06 -19.19
N GLY A 156 21.61 2.35 -18.93
CA GLY A 156 22.64 3.15 -19.61
C GLY A 156 24.04 3.01 -19.00
N ALA A 157 25.06 3.50 -19.70
CA ALA A 157 26.47 3.42 -19.27
C ALA A 157 26.77 3.98 -17.86
N ARG A 158 26.03 5.00 -17.42
CA ARG A 158 26.20 5.63 -16.10
C ARG A 158 25.60 4.81 -14.95
N TYR A 159 24.76 3.82 -15.26
CA TYR A 159 24.12 2.99 -14.24
C TYR A 159 25.17 2.14 -13.52
N THR A 160 25.20 2.26 -12.20
CA THR A 160 26.04 1.49 -11.29
C THR A 160 25.14 0.55 -10.49
N VAL A 161 25.41 -0.74 -10.59
CA VAL A 161 24.72 -1.74 -9.75
C VAL A 161 25.12 -1.48 -8.31
N PHE A 162 24.14 -1.33 -7.43
CA PHE A 162 24.35 -1.35 -5.99
C PHE A 162 23.89 -2.72 -5.49
N GLN A 163 24.79 -3.50 -4.91
CA GLN A 163 24.45 -4.81 -4.38
C GLN A 163 23.49 -4.65 -3.20
N ASN A 164 22.60 -5.64 -3.01
CA ASN A 164 21.62 -5.59 -1.92
C ASN A 164 22.31 -5.41 -0.57
N ARG A 165 23.44 -6.10 -0.35
CA ARG A 165 24.24 -5.96 0.86
C ARG A 165 24.82 -4.56 1.09
N GLU A 166 25.20 -3.86 0.01
CA GLU A 166 25.73 -2.49 0.08
C GLU A 166 24.65 -1.50 0.48
N ILE A 167 23.43 -1.63 -0.09
CA ILE A 167 22.30 -0.73 0.21
C ILE A 167 21.75 -0.98 1.60
N PHE A 168 21.57 -2.23 2.00
CA PHE A 168 20.91 -2.54 3.28
C PHE A 168 21.90 -2.59 4.44
N GLY A 169 23.20 -2.63 4.16
CA GLY A 169 24.24 -2.76 5.19
C GLY A 169 24.24 -1.66 6.24
N PHE A 170 23.98 -0.40 5.84
CA PHE A 170 23.96 0.72 6.80
C PHE A 170 22.78 0.66 7.79
N LEU A 171 21.73 -0.10 7.47
CA LEU A 171 20.61 -0.31 8.37
C LEU A 171 21.00 -1.17 9.57
N GLN A 172 22.07 -1.97 9.47
CA GLN A 172 22.61 -2.75 10.58
C GLN A 172 22.96 -1.87 11.77
N ASP A 173 23.52 -0.70 11.51
CA ASP A 173 23.91 0.24 12.56
C ASP A 173 22.67 0.76 13.31
N LEU A 174 21.54 0.95 12.61
CA LEU A 174 20.29 1.34 13.25
C LEU A 174 19.81 0.24 14.21
N VAL A 175 19.87 -1.03 13.78
CA VAL A 175 19.52 -2.19 14.61
C VAL A 175 20.39 -2.27 15.86
N ALA A 176 21.69 -2.00 15.73
CA ALA A 176 22.62 -2.01 16.85
C ALA A 176 22.41 -0.83 17.83
N ASP A 177 22.15 0.37 17.31
CA ASP A 177 22.18 1.61 18.11
C ASP A 177 20.81 2.02 18.68
N HIS A 178 19.71 1.55 18.09
CA HIS A 178 18.37 2.12 18.32
C HIS A 178 17.26 1.10 18.61
N ASP A 179 17.58 -0.15 18.98
CA ASP A 179 16.59 -1.18 19.33
C ASP A 179 15.51 -1.40 18.24
N VAL A 180 15.87 -1.13 16.97
CA VAL A 180 15.00 -1.42 15.82
C VAL A 180 15.17 -2.89 15.43
N VAL A 181 14.09 -3.52 14.97
CA VAL A 181 14.11 -4.95 14.60
C VAL A 181 13.82 -5.13 13.12
N TRP A 182 14.46 -6.12 12.49
CA TRP A 182 14.13 -6.51 11.12
C TRP A 182 12.73 -7.12 11.06
N GLU A 183 11.81 -6.43 10.40
CA GLU A 183 10.40 -6.81 10.35
C GLU A 183 10.10 -7.73 9.17
N SER A 184 10.61 -7.37 7.99
CA SER A 184 10.43 -8.13 6.76
C SER A 184 11.47 -7.75 5.71
N ALA A 185 11.73 -8.65 4.77
CA ALA A 185 12.62 -8.40 3.63
C ALA A 185 12.25 -9.32 2.48
N GLY A 186 12.44 -8.90 1.23
CA GLY A 186 12.09 -9.74 0.09
C GLY A 186 12.40 -9.16 -1.26
N ALA A 187 12.20 -9.97 -2.29
CA ALA A 187 12.33 -9.56 -3.68
C ALA A 187 10.95 -9.55 -4.36
N LEU A 188 10.79 -8.59 -5.27
CA LEU A 188 9.57 -8.34 -6.03
C LEU A 188 9.88 -8.39 -7.53
N ARG A 189 8.85 -8.65 -8.33
CA ARG A 189 8.90 -8.54 -9.80
C ARG A 189 10.06 -9.35 -10.42
N GLY A 190 10.31 -10.55 -9.89
CA GLY A 190 11.37 -11.45 -10.37
C GLY A 190 12.79 -11.00 -10.01
N GLY A 191 12.97 -10.35 -8.85
CA GLY A 191 14.28 -9.85 -8.40
C GLY A 191 14.65 -8.46 -8.89
N ARG A 192 13.77 -7.80 -9.67
CA ARG A 192 14.01 -6.44 -10.18
C ARG A 192 13.95 -5.37 -9.10
N ARG A 193 13.08 -5.54 -8.09
CA ARG A 193 13.08 -4.71 -6.89
C ARG A 193 13.27 -5.58 -5.66
N VAL A 194 13.98 -5.05 -4.69
CA VAL A 194 14.29 -5.70 -3.42
C VAL A 194 14.01 -4.73 -2.29
N PHE A 195 13.49 -5.20 -1.16
CA PHE A 195 13.23 -4.37 0.00
C PHE A 195 13.72 -5.01 1.29
N VAL A 196 14.03 -4.16 2.26
CA VAL A 196 14.23 -4.51 3.67
C VAL A 196 13.45 -3.51 4.52
N CYS A 197 12.66 -4.01 5.47
CA CYS A 197 11.78 -3.25 6.34
C CYS A 197 12.18 -3.47 7.80
N LEU A 198 12.40 -2.37 8.50
CA LEU A 198 12.67 -2.30 9.93
C LEU A 198 11.42 -1.83 10.65
N ARG A 199 11.11 -2.45 11.79
CA ARG A 199 10.16 -1.94 12.76
C ARG A 199 10.90 -1.06 13.76
N LEU A 200 10.42 0.17 13.93
CA LEU A 200 10.95 1.08 14.95
C LEU A 200 10.50 0.64 16.36
N PRO A 201 11.32 0.82 17.42
CA PRO A 201 10.95 0.46 18.79
C PRO A 201 9.79 1.30 19.30
N GLN A 202 9.70 2.55 18.83
CA GLN A 202 8.64 3.49 19.16
C GLN A 202 7.35 3.04 18.48
N THR A 203 6.65 2.11 19.11
CA THR A 203 5.22 1.94 18.88
C THR A 203 4.55 3.15 19.52
N VAL A 204 3.98 4.01 18.69
CA VAL A 204 3.18 5.14 19.16
C VAL A 204 1.96 4.53 19.83
N THR A 205 1.95 4.52 21.17
CA THR A 205 0.83 4.01 21.95
C THR A 205 0.02 5.21 22.41
N ILE A 206 -1.14 5.41 21.80
CA ILE A 206 -2.06 6.49 22.16
C ILE A 206 -2.78 6.08 23.44
N ASP A 207 -2.68 6.94 24.46
CA ASP A 207 -3.26 6.71 25.79
C ASP A 207 -2.86 5.35 26.39
N ALA A 208 -1.57 5.21 26.71
CA ALA A 208 -1.00 3.97 27.23
C ALA A 208 -1.66 3.47 28.55
N ALA A 209 -2.32 4.36 29.30
CA ALA A 209 -3.01 4.02 30.54
C ALA A 209 -4.50 3.66 30.34
N GLY A 210 -5.05 3.89 29.15
CA GLY A 210 -6.45 3.59 28.82
C GLY A 210 -6.56 2.72 27.57
N ILE A 211 -6.81 3.35 26.42
CA ILE A 211 -7.16 2.65 25.17
C ILE A 211 -6.00 1.79 24.64
N SER A 212 -4.77 2.24 24.86
CA SER A 212 -3.55 1.58 24.39
C SER A 212 -3.56 1.27 22.88
N ASP A 213 -4.02 2.23 22.05
CA ASP A 213 -3.99 2.07 20.59
C ASP A 213 -2.56 2.17 20.06
N GLN A 214 -2.11 1.16 19.32
CA GLN A 214 -0.72 1.00 18.91
C GLN A 214 -0.53 1.27 17.42
N ILE A 215 0.23 2.31 17.10
CA ILE A 215 0.66 2.65 15.75
C ILE A 215 2.14 2.31 15.61
N VAL A 216 2.45 1.42 14.67
CA VAL A 216 3.81 0.92 14.46
C VAL A 216 4.39 1.56 13.19
N PRO A 217 5.41 2.42 13.32
CA PRO A 217 6.11 2.96 12.17
C PRO A 217 7.24 2.05 11.70
N TYR A 218 7.48 2.08 10.38
CA TYR A 218 8.51 1.29 9.73
C TYR A 218 9.48 2.19 8.94
N ILE A 219 10.73 1.74 8.86
CA ILE A 219 11.70 2.22 7.86
C ILE A 219 11.80 1.14 6.79
N ALA A 220 11.58 1.47 5.53
CA ALA A 220 11.77 0.56 4.41
C ALA A 220 12.85 1.08 3.46
N ALA A 221 13.89 0.29 3.25
CA ALA A 221 14.86 0.52 2.18
C ALA A 221 14.49 -0.33 0.97
N ILE A 222 14.58 0.25 -0.22
CA ILE A 222 14.19 -0.35 -1.49
C ILE A 222 15.31 -0.13 -2.49
N ASN A 223 15.67 -1.20 -3.20
CA ASN A 223 16.67 -1.20 -4.26
C ASN A 223 16.03 -1.65 -5.57
N SER A 224 16.45 -1.08 -6.70
CA SER A 224 15.97 -1.43 -8.03
C SER A 224 17.12 -1.77 -8.96
N HIS A 225 17.03 -2.93 -9.60
CA HIS A 225 18.05 -3.47 -10.50
C HIS A 225 17.70 -3.31 -11.97
N ASP A 226 16.51 -2.83 -12.32
CA ASP A 226 16.05 -2.70 -13.71
C ASP A 226 16.19 -1.26 -14.27
N GLY A 227 16.67 -0.32 -13.45
CA GLY A 227 16.88 1.07 -13.83
C GLY A 227 15.62 1.94 -13.87
N THR A 228 14.48 1.41 -13.42
CA THR A 228 13.20 2.14 -13.41
C THR A 228 13.09 3.11 -12.25
N SER A 229 13.83 2.88 -11.16
CA SER A 229 13.78 3.70 -9.96
C SER A 229 15.16 3.83 -9.31
N GLN A 230 15.26 4.76 -8.37
CA GLN A 230 16.44 4.95 -7.53
C GLN A 230 16.44 3.97 -6.36
N ALA A 231 17.60 3.78 -5.72
CA ALA A 231 17.63 3.21 -4.39
C ALA A 231 17.08 4.24 -3.40
N GLU A 232 16.18 3.84 -2.52
CA GLU A 232 15.51 4.77 -1.62
C GLU A 232 15.23 4.16 -0.25
N VAL A 233 15.10 5.02 0.74
CA VAL A 233 14.74 4.68 2.10
C VAL A 233 13.57 5.58 2.48
N VAL A 234 12.47 4.96 2.88
CA VAL A 234 11.23 5.63 3.22
C VAL A 234 10.83 5.31 4.64
N VAL A 235 10.18 6.28 5.27
CA VAL A 235 9.55 6.08 6.57
C VAL A 235 8.05 6.06 6.38
N THR A 236 7.41 4.99 6.84
CA THR A 236 6.06 4.61 6.41
C THR A 236 5.29 3.87 7.52
N PRO A 237 3.96 4.03 7.62
CA PRO A 237 3.13 3.18 8.47
C PRO A 237 2.86 1.79 7.85
N TRP A 238 3.26 1.56 6.59
CA TRP A 238 3.01 0.32 5.88
C TRP A 238 4.10 -0.72 6.12
N ARG A 239 3.71 -1.86 6.68
CA ARG A 239 4.53 -3.07 6.73
C ARG A 239 4.62 -3.68 5.33
N ILE A 240 5.82 -3.76 4.75
CA ILE A 240 5.99 -4.34 3.41
C ILE A 240 6.08 -5.86 3.50
N GLU A 241 5.18 -6.57 2.83
CA GLU A 241 5.23 -8.04 2.70
C GLU A 241 4.88 -8.52 1.29
N CYS A 242 4.36 -7.63 0.45
CA CYS A 242 4.00 -7.87 -0.94
C CYS A 242 4.21 -6.62 -1.79
N GLY A 243 4.11 -6.77 -3.11
CA GLY A 243 4.30 -5.68 -4.07
C GLY A 243 3.26 -4.55 -3.96
N ASN A 244 2.09 -4.81 -3.37
CA ASN A 244 1.08 -3.76 -3.13
C ASN A 244 1.50 -2.90 -1.94
N THR A 245 1.88 -3.54 -0.82
CA THR A 245 2.33 -2.84 0.39
C THR A 245 3.63 -2.06 0.15
N GLU A 246 4.51 -2.53 -0.74
CA GLU A 246 5.71 -1.75 -1.16
C GLU A 246 5.32 -0.45 -1.84
N ARG A 247 4.34 -0.50 -2.74
CA ARG A 247 3.87 0.70 -3.44
C ARG A 247 3.22 1.70 -2.50
N PHE A 248 2.37 1.23 -1.57
CA PHE A 248 1.79 2.10 -0.53
C PHE A 248 2.88 2.68 0.37
N ALA A 249 3.88 1.88 0.74
CA ALA A 249 4.99 2.35 1.55
C ALA A 249 5.77 3.51 0.91
N VAL A 250 6.05 3.43 -0.39
CA VAL A 250 6.76 4.49 -1.12
C VAL A 250 5.87 5.71 -1.36
N ARG A 251 4.61 5.48 -1.76
CA ARG A 251 3.66 6.55 -2.07
C ARG A 251 3.36 7.39 -0.82
N ASP A 252 3.05 6.73 0.29
CA ASP A 252 2.60 7.35 1.55
C ASP A 252 3.76 7.65 2.50
N ALA A 253 5.00 7.55 2.00
CA ALA A 253 6.21 7.83 2.76
C ALA A 253 6.16 9.24 3.36
N VAL A 254 6.18 9.31 4.68
CA VAL A 254 6.26 10.58 5.44
C VAL A 254 7.56 11.30 5.14
N THR A 255 8.65 10.54 5.09
CA THR A 255 9.97 11.04 4.74
C THR A 255 10.61 10.07 3.77
N ARG A 256 11.35 10.62 2.80
CA ARG A 256 12.08 9.84 1.81
C ARG A 256 13.49 10.39 1.65
N TRP A 257 14.44 9.48 1.56
CA TRP A 257 15.78 9.74 1.03
C TRP A 257 16.02 8.79 -0.14
N GLY A 258 16.64 9.28 -1.20
CA GLY A 258 16.88 8.45 -2.38
C GLY A 258 18.11 8.87 -3.14
N VAL A 259 18.71 7.89 -3.81
CA VAL A 259 19.94 8.05 -4.54
C VAL A 259 19.92 7.27 -5.84
N ARG A 260 20.24 7.97 -6.93
CA ARG A 260 20.33 7.35 -8.27
C ARG A 260 21.52 6.39 -8.33
N HIS A 261 21.33 5.31 -9.10
CA HIS A 261 22.33 4.29 -9.42
C HIS A 261 23.51 4.83 -10.23
N THR A 262 24.37 5.63 -9.59
CA THR A 262 25.53 6.28 -10.19
C THR A 262 26.75 6.08 -9.31
N ARG A 263 27.95 6.28 -9.89
CA ARG A 263 29.20 6.11 -9.16
C ARG A 263 29.26 7.06 -7.94
N ASN A 264 29.79 6.58 -6.82
CA ASN A 264 29.97 7.33 -5.56
C ASN A 264 28.66 7.84 -4.90
N ALA A 265 27.50 7.39 -5.37
CA ALA A 265 26.24 7.88 -4.82
C ALA A 265 26.00 7.37 -3.39
N LEU A 266 26.57 6.21 -3.03
CA LEU A 266 26.52 5.65 -1.68
C LEU A 266 27.32 6.45 -0.65
N ASP A 267 28.21 7.36 -1.07
CA ASP A 267 28.90 8.28 -0.15
C ASP A 267 27.91 9.21 0.57
N ARG A 268 26.66 9.30 0.07
CA ARG A 268 25.57 10.06 0.67
C ARG A 268 24.73 9.26 1.68
N VAL A 269 25.09 8.02 2.02
CA VAL A 269 24.36 7.22 3.02
C VAL A 269 24.31 7.91 4.40
N ALA A 270 25.30 8.73 4.74
CA ALA A 270 25.25 9.58 5.95
C ALA A 270 24.07 10.58 5.92
N GLU A 271 23.63 11.04 4.74
CA GLU A 271 22.43 11.85 4.56
C GLU A 271 21.15 11.04 4.79
N ALA A 272 21.14 9.76 4.41
CA ALA A 272 20.05 8.84 4.74
C ALA A 272 19.87 8.75 6.26
N ARG A 273 20.97 8.56 7.02
CA ARG A 273 20.95 8.53 8.48
C ARG A 273 20.34 9.79 9.09
N ARG A 274 20.74 10.99 8.62
CA ARG A 274 20.16 12.26 9.09
C ARG A 274 18.67 12.34 8.80
N THR A 275 18.26 11.98 7.59
CA THR A 275 16.85 11.98 7.16
C THR A 275 16.01 11.04 8.02
N LEU A 276 16.53 9.85 8.33
CA LEU A 276 15.86 8.88 9.20
C LEU A 276 15.72 9.37 10.66
N GLY A 277 16.72 10.08 11.18
CA GLY A 277 16.64 10.71 12.50
C GLY A 277 15.50 11.75 12.60
N LEU A 278 15.21 12.48 11.52
CA LEU A 278 14.07 13.42 11.47
C LEU A 278 12.72 12.70 11.51
N SER A 279 12.63 11.49 10.97
CA SER A 279 11.37 10.75 10.92
C SER A 279 10.96 10.16 12.27
N VAL A 280 11.92 9.86 13.15
CA VAL A 280 11.64 9.50 14.55
C VAL A 280 10.95 10.65 15.30
N GLN A 281 11.43 11.88 15.07
CA GLN A 281 10.82 13.08 15.66
C GLN A 281 9.39 13.30 15.16
N TYR A 282 9.11 13.02 13.88
CA TYR A 282 7.76 13.09 13.34
C TYR A 282 6.78 12.18 14.10
N PHE A 283 7.11 10.89 14.26
CA PHE A 283 6.20 9.97 14.98
C PHE A 283 6.08 10.30 16.46
N THR A 284 7.14 10.85 17.07
CA THR A 284 7.07 11.37 18.44
C THR A 284 6.08 12.54 18.52
N ALA A 285 6.13 13.48 17.58
CA ALA A 285 5.20 14.62 17.52
C ALA A 285 3.76 14.16 17.26
N PHE A 286 3.57 13.27 16.28
CA PHE A 286 2.27 12.67 15.99
C PHE A 286 1.68 11.93 17.19
N ALA A 287 2.49 11.15 17.91
CA ALA A 287 2.07 10.51 19.15
C ALA A 287 1.56 11.51 20.19
N ALA A 288 2.30 12.61 20.38
CA ALA A 288 1.92 13.66 21.32
C ALA A 288 0.63 14.38 20.89
N GLU A 289 0.45 14.62 19.59
CA GLU A 289 -0.78 15.19 19.02
C GLU A 289 -1.98 14.28 19.31
N GLU A 290 -1.89 12.99 18.99
CA GLU A 290 -2.96 12.01 19.24
C GLU A 290 -3.23 11.81 20.73
N GLU A 291 -2.20 11.78 21.58
CA GLU A 291 -2.35 11.68 23.02
C GLU A 291 -3.02 12.93 23.62
N THR A 292 -2.78 14.09 23.03
CA THR A 292 -3.49 15.33 23.39
C THR A 292 -4.97 15.22 23.02
N LEU A 293 -5.30 14.69 21.83
CA LEU A 293 -6.69 14.44 21.46
C LEU A 293 -7.37 13.43 22.41
N ALA A 294 -6.66 12.40 22.83
CA ALA A 294 -7.17 11.37 23.73
C ALA A 294 -7.43 11.91 25.15
N ARG A 295 -6.73 12.96 25.58
CA ARG A 295 -6.93 13.63 26.88
C ARG A 295 -7.90 14.81 26.84
N THR A 296 -8.34 15.22 25.66
CA THR A 296 -9.24 16.38 25.52
C THR A 296 -10.67 15.90 25.50
N ASP A 297 -11.41 16.17 26.57
CA ASP A 297 -12.87 15.98 26.58
C ASP A 297 -13.51 16.83 25.49
N LEU A 298 -14.46 16.25 24.76
CA LEU A 298 -15.17 16.93 23.68
C LEU A 298 -16.67 16.86 23.98
N ALA A 299 -17.29 18.02 24.19
CA ALA A 299 -18.73 18.06 24.38
C ALA A 299 -19.45 17.77 23.05
N ILE A 300 -20.66 17.18 23.12
CA ILE A 300 -21.43 16.88 21.91
C ILE A 300 -21.70 18.12 21.04
N GLY A 301 -21.88 19.30 21.65
CA GLY A 301 -22.06 20.56 20.92
C GLY A 301 -20.79 21.00 20.16
N GLU A 302 -19.60 20.70 20.67
CA GLU A 302 -18.34 20.98 19.96
C GLU A 302 -18.14 20.01 18.81
N PHE A 303 -18.53 18.74 19.00
CA PHE A 303 -18.59 17.77 17.91
C PHE A 303 -19.55 18.22 16.80
N GLU A 304 -20.72 18.76 17.14
CA GLU A 304 -21.65 19.32 16.16
C GLU A 304 -21.05 20.49 15.36
N GLN A 305 -20.34 21.41 16.04
CA GLN A 305 -19.64 22.51 15.36
C GLN A 305 -18.57 21.99 14.41
N LEU A 306 -17.83 20.96 14.80
CA LEU A 306 -16.87 20.30 13.93
C LEU A 306 -17.55 19.71 12.69
N LEU A 307 -18.67 18.99 12.86
CA LEU A 307 -19.40 18.40 11.74
C LEU A 307 -19.91 19.45 10.76
N GLU A 308 -20.37 20.60 11.24
CA GLU A 308 -20.82 21.72 10.41
C GLU A 308 -19.67 22.31 9.58
N GLN A 309 -18.44 22.36 10.12
CA GLN A 309 -17.27 22.83 9.37
C GLN A 309 -16.78 21.82 8.32
N LEU A 310 -16.89 20.52 8.59
CA LEU A 310 -16.49 19.47 7.66
C LEU A 310 -17.55 19.24 6.56
N TRP A 311 -18.82 19.29 6.94
CA TRP A 311 -19.98 19.10 6.09
C TRP A 311 -21.06 20.16 6.37
N PRO A 312 -20.95 21.35 5.76
CA PRO A 312 -21.90 22.43 5.94
C PRO A 312 -23.34 22.03 5.65
N ALA A 313 -24.26 22.63 6.39
CA ALA A 313 -25.69 22.51 6.19
C ALA A 313 -26.06 22.92 4.76
N PRO A 314 -27.05 22.25 4.13
CA PRO A 314 -27.57 22.67 2.84
C PRO A 314 -28.15 24.09 2.93
N GLU A 315 -27.98 24.88 1.86
CA GLU A 315 -28.59 26.20 1.74
C GLU A 315 -30.12 26.15 1.84
N ASP A 316 -30.72 27.26 2.27
CA ASP A 316 -32.16 27.41 2.32
C ASP A 316 -32.79 27.15 0.93
N GLY A 317 -33.79 26.27 0.90
CA GLY A 317 -34.43 25.83 -0.35
C GLY A 317 -33.73 24.68 -1.07
N ALA A 318 -32.68 24.07 -0.50
CA ALA A 318 -32.05 22.89 -1.06
C ALA A 318 -33.06 21.74 -1.29
N PRO A 319 -32.89 20.92 -2.35
CA PRO A 319 -33.77 19.80 -2.61
C PRO A 319 -33.84 18.83 -1.43
N ALA A 320 -35.02 18.27 -1.13
CA ALA A 320 -35.22 17.33 -0.01
C ALA A 320 -34.22 16.16 0.00
N ARG A 321 -33.78 15.68 -1.17
CA ARG A 321 -32.75 14.64 -1.27
C ARG A 321 -31.40 15.04 -0.67
N VAL A 322 -31.03 16.32 -0.77
CA VAL A 322 -29.76 16.87 -0.25
C VAL A 322 -29.86 17.01 1.26
N VAL A 323 -30.96 17.59 1.74
CA VAL A 323 -31.28 17.71 3.17
C VAL A 323 -31.28 16.35 3.85
N ASN A 324 -32.05 15.38 3.31
CA ASN A 324 -32.10 14.03 3.87
C ASN A 324 -30.74 13.32 3.87
N ARG A 325 -29.87 13.58 2.90
CA ARG A 325 -28.51 13.01 2.86
C ARG A 325 -27.63 13.61 3.95
N HIS A 326 -27.73 14.93 4.16
CA HIS A 326 -27.01 15.63 5.24
C HIS A 326 -27.45 15.12 6.61
N THR A 327 -28.77 15.06 6.87
CA THR A 327 -29.32 14.54 8.13
C THR A 327 -28.86 13.12 8.42
N ARG A 328 -28.98 12.19 7.45
CA ARG A 328 -28.53 10.80 7.63
C ARG A 328 -27.03 10.68 7.92
N ARG A 329 -26.20 11.52 7.28
CA ARG A 329 -24.77 11.56 7.57
C ARG A 329 -24.54 11.99 9.01
N ARG A 330 -25.19 13.07 9.43
CA ARG A 330 -25.05 13.63 10.77
C ARG A 330 -25.50 12.62 11.82
N ASP A 331 -26.65 11.97 11.63
CA ASP A 331 -27.15 10.92 12.53
C ASP A 331 -26.17 9.74 12.64
N GLN A 332 -25.61 9.29 11.52
CA GLN A 332 -24.60 8.22 11.50
C GLN A 332 -23.33 8.65 12.25
N LEU A 333 -22.86 9.87 12.06
CA LEU A 333 -21.66 10.38 12.77
C LEU A 333 -21.89 10.50 14.28
N HIS A 334 -23.08 10.94 14.72
CA HIS A 334 -23.42 10.93 16.14
C HIS A 334 -23.46 9.51 16.71
N HIS A 335 -24.02 8.55 15.97
CA HIS A 335 -24.03 7.16 16.39
C HIS A 335 -22.62 6.60 16.54
N LEU A 336 -21.75 6.85 15.55
CA LEU A 336 -20.34 6.44 15.59
C LEU A 336 -19.57 7.14 16.71
N TYR A 337 -19.82 8.42 16.95
CA TYR A 337 -19.18 9.15 18.05
C TYR A 337 -19.61 8.60 19.41
N ALA A 338 -20.89 8.29 19.61
CA ALA A 338 -21.36 7.66 20.84
C ALA A 338 -20.72 6.27 21.04
N ALA A 339 -20.65 5.45 19.99
CA ALA A 339 -20.03 4.13 20.04
C ALA A 339 -18.53 4.20 20.35
N ASN A 340 -17.80 5.11 19.70
CA ASN A 340 -16.38 5.34 19.96
C ASN A 340 -16.18 5.93 21.36
N SER A 341 -17.03 6.87 21.81
CA SER A 341 -16.94 7.46 23.15
C SER A 341 -17.15 6.46 24.27
N GLY A 342 -18.01 5.46 24.06
CA GLY A 342 -18.20 4.37 25.02
C GLY A 342 -16.96 3.49 25.22
N ARG A 343 -16.04 3.48 24.24
CA ARG A 343 -14.78 2.71 24.28
C ARG A 343 -13.57 3.57 24.63
N LEU A 344 -13.56 4.82 24.18
CA LEU A 344 -12.39 5.70 24.13
C LEU A 344 -12.55 6.95 25.04
N GLY A 345 -13.65 7.04 25.79
CA GLY A 345 -14.06 8.27 26.48
C GLY A 345 -14.65 9.30 25.50
N ALA A 346 -15.41 10.26 26.03
CA ALA A 346 -16.00 11.35 25.24
C ALA A 346 -14.95 12.40 24.85
N THR A 347 -13.99 11.99 24.01
CA THR A 347 -12.76 12.73 23.74
C THR A 347 -12.69 13.21 22.29
N ALA A 348 -11.81 14.17 22.02
CA ALA A 348 -11.50 14.61 20.66
C ALA A 348 -10.96 13.45 19.79
N TYR A 349 -10.21 12.52 20.38
CA TYR A 349 -9.76 11.31 19.70
C TYR A 349 -10.95 10.40 19.30
N ALA A 350 -11.94 10.21 20.18
CA ALA A 350 -13.14 9.45 19.84
C ALA A 350 -13.93 10.07 18.67
N ALA A 351 -13.97 11.40 18.59
CA ALA A 351 -14.56 12.11 17.45
C ALA A 351 -13.79 11.88 16.15
N GLU A 352 -12.47 11.91 16.21
CA GLU A 352 -11.63 11.63 15.05
C GLU A 352 -11.80 10.20 14.54
N ARG A 353 -11.85 9.21 15.44
CA ARG A 353 -12.11 7.82 15.09
C ARG A 353 -13.49 7.66 14.44
N ALA A 354 -14.51 8.33 14.97
CA ALA A 354 -15.86 8.32 14.38
C ALA A 354 -15.90 8.91 12.96
N ILE A 355 -15.17 10.02 12.72
CA ILE A 355 -15.07 10.64 11.39
C ILE A 355 -14.31 9.73 10.42
N THR A 356 -13.21 9.14 10.87
CA THR A 356 -12.40 8.21 10.07
C THR A 356 -13.22 6.97 9.70
N GLU A 357 -13.91 6.37 10.67
CA GLU A 357 -14.80 5.24 10.47
C GLU A 357 -15.94 5.57 9.51
N TYR A 358 -16.56 6.76 9.65
CA TYR A 358 -17.57 7.21 8.70
C TYR A 358 -17.00 7.28 7.28
N ALA A 359 -15.86 7.94 7.11
CA ALA A 359 -15.25 8.15 5.80
C ALA A 359 -14.94 6.82 5.10
N ASP A 360 -14.40 5.84 5.84
CA ASP A 360 -13.92 4.59 5.28
C ASP A 360 -15.06 3.56 5.10
N TRP A 361 -15.99 3.48 6.06
CA TRP A 361 -16.97 2.38 6.11
C TRP A 361 -18.42 2.80 5.80
N HIS A 362 -18.81 4.03 6.13
CA HIS A 362 -20.22 4.44 6.04
C HIS A 362 -20.53 5.43 4.93
N GLN A 363 -19.53 6.19 4.46
CA GLN A 363 -19.72 7.17 3.41
C GLN A 363 -20.28 6.48 2.16
N PRO A 364 -21.37 6.99 1.54
CA PRO A 364 -21.91 6.38 0.34
C PRO A 364 -20.87 6.36 -0.78
N ILE A 365 -20.54 5.17 -1.28
CA ILE A 365 -19.67 4.98 -2.44
C ILE A 365 -20.52 4.59 -3.64
N ARG A 366 -20.12 5.02 -4.84
CA ARG A 366 -20.74 4.60 -6.09
C ARG A 366 -19.73 3.77 -6.88
N PRO A 367 -19.74 2.44 -6.78
CA PRO A 367 -18.81 1.62 -7.52
C PRO A 367 -19.02 1.78 -9.03
N THR A 368 -17.92 1.95 -9.77
CA THR A 368 -17.92 2.14 -11.22
C THR A 368 -17.11 1.05 -11.92
N GLY A 369 -17.25 0.94 -13.25
CA GLY A 369 -16.49 -0.01 -14.06
C GLY A 369 -16.58 -1.44 -13.54
N SER A 370 -15.40 -2.07 -13.38
CA SER A 370 -15.31 -3.44 -12.88
C SER A 370 -15.81 -3.59 -11.43
N LEU A 371 -15.85 -2.53 -10.62
CA LEU A 371 -16.25 -2.58 -9.22
C LEU A 371 -17.77 -2.51 -9.01
N ARG A 372 -18.58 -2.34 -10.08
CA ARG A 372 -20.05 -2.33 -9.99
C ARG A 372 -20.59 -3.55 -9.21
N GLY A 373 -21.42 -3.28 -8.20
CA GLY A 373 -21.99 -4.30 -7.32
C GLY A 373 -21.02 -4.88 -6.28
N ARG A 374 -19.82 -4.29 -6.11
CA ARG A 374 -18.78 -4.75 -5.18
C ARG A 374 -18.39 -3.64 -4.21
N ASP A 375 -19.34 -3.25 -3.36
CA ASP A 375 -19.22 -2.10 -2.48
C ASP A 375 -17.99 -2.19 -1.55
N LEU A 376 -17.73 -3.36 -0.94
CA LEU A 376 -16.54 -3.55 -0.09
C LEU A 376 -15.23 -3.38 -0.86
N ALA A 377 -15.13 -3.92 -2.08
CA ALA A 377 -13.93 -3.76 -2.90
C ALA A 377 -13.72 -2.30 -3.34
N ALA A 378 -14.82 -1.60 -3.65
CA ALA A 378 -14.77 -0.17 -3.97
C ALA A 378 -14.32 0.65 -2.76
N ARG A 379 -14.80 0.32 -1.55
CA ARG A 379 -14.35 0.97 -0.30
C ARG A 379 -12.88 0.72 -0.04
N ALA A 380 -12.44 -0.53 -0.12
CA ALA A 380 -11.03 -0.89 0.04
C ALA A 380 -10.15 -0.11 -0.95
N THR A 381 -10.57 0.00 -2.21
CA THR A 381 -9.88 0.80 -3.23
C THR A 381 -9.83 2.28 -2.84
N ALA A 382 -10.95 2.87 -2.41
CA ALA A 382 -11.00 4.27 -2.01
C ALA A 382 -10.11 4.60 -0.80
N VAL A 383 -10.03 3.68 0.18
CA VAL A 383 -9.10 3.78 1.32
C VAL A 383 -7.66 3.70 0.84
N LEU A 384 -7.36 2.72 -0.02
CA LEU A 384 -6.02 2.56 -0.57
C LEU A 384 -5.61 3.74 -1.43
N ASP A 385 -6.52 4.39 -2.17
CA ASP A 385 -6.22 5.54 -3.03
C ASP A 385 -6.20 6.88 -2.27
N GLY A 386 -6.47 6.88 -0.97
CA GLY A 386 -6.50 8.10 -0.16
C GLY A 386 -7.67 9.03 -0.50
N SER A 387 -8.78 8.50 -1.00
CA SER A 387 -9.92 9.30 -1.49
C SER A 387 -10.53 10.23 -0.43
N ASN A 388 -10.30 9.95 0.85
CA ASN A 388 -10.80 10.72 1.99
C ASN A 388 -9.68 11.37 2.83
N ASP A 389 -8.44 11.39 2.37
CA ASP A 389 -7.30 11.82 3.19
C ASP A 389 -7.38 13.32 3.55
N ASP A 390 -7.83 14.17 2.61
CA ASP A 390 -8.05 15.60 2.90
C ASP A 390 -9.10 15.82 3.98
N LEU A 391 -10.20 15.05 3.93
CA LEU A 391 -11.25 15.11 4.94
C LEU A 391 -10.71 14.75 6.33
N LYS A 392 -9.96 13.65 6.42
CA LYS A 392 -9.35 13.19 7.68
C LYS A 392 -8.34 14.20 8.21
N ALA A 393 -7.46 14.72 7.35
CA ALA A 393 -6.49 15.74 7.73
C ALA A 393 -7.15 17.07 8.18
N ARG A 394 -8.26 17.48 7.54
CA ARG A 394 -9.05 18.63 7.98
C ARG A 394 -9.67 18.40 9.36
N ALA A 395 -10.25 17.22 9.58
CA ALA A 395 -10.84 16.85 10.87
C ALA A 395 -9.78 16.88 11.99
N HIS A 396 -8.63 16.23 11.77
CA HIS A 396 -7.50 16.24 12.71
C HIS A 396 -7.08 17.67 13.09
N ARG A 397 -6.83 18.53 12.08
CA ARG A 397 -6.42 19.92 12.32
C ARG A 397 -7.45 20.74 13.10
N GLN A 398 -8.74 20.53 12.84
CA GLN A 398 -9.81 21.23 13.57
C GLN A 398 -9.91 20.76 15.02
N LEU A 399 -9.78 19.45 15.26
CA LEU A 399 -9.72 18.89 16.62
C LEU A 399 -8.50 19.39 17.39
N GLN A 400 -7.31 19.43 16.76
CA GLN A 400 -6.10 20.01 17.35
C GLN A 400 -6.23 21.51 17.69
N ALA A 401 -7.10 22.25 17.00
CA ALA A 401 -7.37 23.65 17.35
C ALA A 401 -8.22 23.79 18.62
N LEU A 402 -9.01 22.77 18.97
CA LEU A 402 -9.81 22.74 20.19
C LEU A 402 -8.97 22.42 21.43
N THR A 403 -7.92 21.62 21.28
CA THR A 403 -7.02 21.24 22.40
C THR A 403 -6.11 22.36 22.89
N ARG A 404 -6.01 23.46 22.15
CA ARG A 404 -5.19 24.64 22.47
C ARG A 404 -5.95 25.75 23.23
N ARG A 405 -7.22 25.50 23.58
CA ARG A 405 -8.06 26.39 24.39
C ARG A 405 -7.88 26.05 25.86
#